data_AF-A0A7C1S165-F1
#
_entry.id   AF-A0A7C1S165-F1
#
_cell.length_a   1.000
_cell.length_b   1.000
_cell.length_c   1.000
_cell.angle_alpha   90.00
_cell.angle_beta   90.00
_cell.angle_gamma   90.00
#
_symmetry.space_group_name_H-M   'P 1'
#
loop_
_entity.id
_entity.type
_entity.pdbx_description
1 polymer ?
#
loop_
_entity_poly.entity_id
_entity_poly.type
_entity_poly.pdbx_seq_one_letter_code
_entity_poly.pdbx_strand_id
1 'polypeptide(L)'
;MRAIILTAGKGNRLYPLTKNTPKCLLKIFNGHSILESQVNLFREYEIDEIVIVTGFLAHQIEQFVELYSDIPIITVHNPFYLISN
;
A
#
# COMPACT_ATOMS: atom_id res chain seq x y z
N MET A 1 -1.03 18.89 -3.51
CA MET A 1 0.22 18.11 -3.57
C MET A 1 -0.10 16.64 -3.86
N ARG A 2 0.80 15.89 -4.51
CA ARG A 2 0.64 14.44 -4.75
C ARG A 2 1.63 13.64 -3.91
N ALA A 3 1.19 12.52 -3.34
CA ALA A 3 2.06 11.57 -2.64
C ALA A 3 2.20 10.27 -3.44
N ILE A 4 3.38 9.64 -3.40
CA ILE A 4 3.62 8.34 -4.03
C ILE A 4 4.06 7.35 -2.95
N ILE A 5 3.37 6.19 -2.88
CA ILE A 5 3.72 5.09 -1.98
C ILE A 5 4.17 3.89 -2.80
N LEU A 6 5.41 3.42 -2.57
CA LEU A 6 5.97 2.25 -3.24
C LEU A 6 5.70 0.99 -2.43
N THR A 7 4.74 0.16 -2.86
CA THR A 7 4.30 -1.05 -2.12
C THR A 7 4.44 -2.36 -2.91
N ALA A 8 5.03 -2.32 -4.11
CA ALA A 8 5.08 -3.45 -5.03
C ALA A 8 5.89 -4.68 -4.57
N GLY A 9 6.77 -4.53 -3.57
CA GLY A 9 7.71 -5.57 -3.16
C GLY A 9 7.10 -6.73 -2.36
N LYS A 10 7.63 -7.95 -2.57
CA LYS A 10 7.18 -9.17 -1.88
C LYS A 10 7.44 -9.20 -0.37
N GLY A 11 8.48 -8.51 0.09
CA GLY A 11 8.86 -8.53 1.51
C GLY A 11 9.34 -9.90 2.01
N ASN A 12 10.00 -10.72 1.18
CA ASN A 12 10.42 -12.10 1.50
C ASN A 12 11.24 -12.25 2.79
N ARG A 13 11.96 -11.20 3.22
CA ARG A 13 12.71 -11.19 4.49
C ARG A 13 11.82 -11.37 5.73
N LEU A 14 10.51 -11.19 5.60
CA LEU A 14 9.53 -11.34 6.67
C LEU A 14 8.69 -12.63 6.54
N TYR A 15 9.09 -13.58 5.70
CA TYR A 15 8.39 -14.86 5.64
C TYR A 15 8.43 -15.57 7.01
N PRO A 16 7.32 -16.24 7.43
CA PRO A 16 6.12 -16.53 6.63
C PRO A 16 5.03 -15.43 6.62
N LEU A 17 5.21 -14.33 7.36
CA LEU A 17 4.17 -13.31 7.55
C LEU A 17 3.69 -12.70 6.24
N THR A 18 4.60 -12.45 5.29
CA THR A 18 4.27 -11.83 4.01
C THR A 18 3.97 -12.81 2.89
N LYS A 19 3.81 -14.11 3.19
CA LYS A 19 3.54 -15.12 2.16
C LYS A 19 2.20 -14.90 1.46
N ASN A 20 1.17 -14.51 2.21
CA ASN A 20 -0.20 -14.32 1.73
C ASN A 20 -0.75 -12.92 2.00
N THR A 21 0.08 -12.00 2.51
CA THR A 21 -0.31 -10.62 2.84
C THR A 21 0.82 -9.68 2.43
N PRO A 22 0.54 -8.61 1.65
CA PRO A 22 1.54 -7.57 1.38
C PRO A 22 2.14 -7.03 2.67
N LYS A 23 3.45 -6.75 2.69
CA LYS A 23 4.12 -6.20 3.88
C LYS A 23 3.41 -4.93 4.39
N CYS A 24 2.98 -4.06 3.48
CA CYS A 24 2.33 -2.81 3.81
C CYS A 24 0.95 -2.99 4.46
N LEU A 25 0.31 -4.16 4.31
CA LEU A 25 -0.98 -4.50 4.90
C LEU A 25 -0.88 -5.33 6.20
N LEU A 26 0.33 -5.71 6.63
CA LEU A 26 0.50 -6.37 7.93
C LEU A 26 0.04 -5.46 9.05
N LYS A 27 -0.80 -5.99 9.94
CA LYS A 27 -1.29 -5.26 11.12
C LYS A 27 -0.22 -5.25 12.20
N ILE A 28 0.20 -4.06 12.62
CA ILE A 28 1.28 -3.89 13.61
C ILE A 28 0.92 -2.87 14.69
N PHE A 29 0.54 -1.64 14.33
CA PHE A 29 0.32 -0.55 15.28
C PHE A 29 -1.13 -0.58 15.76
N ASN A 30 -1.42 -1.23 16.89
CA ASN A 30 -2.77 -1.34 17.45
C ASN A 30 -3.82 -1.86 16.46
N GLY A 31 -3.43 -2.81 15.59
CA GLY A 31 -4.32 -3.37 14.56
C GLY A 31 -4.37 -2.59 13.25
N HIS A 32 -3.65 -1.46 13.13
CA HIS A 32 -3.48 -0.73 11.89
C HIS A 32 -2.30 -1.26 11.07
N SER A 33 -2.44 -1.21 9.74
CA SER A 33 -1.34 -1.52 8.82
C SER A 33 -0.47 -0.29 8.57
N ILE A 34 0.74 -0.50 8.03
CA ILE A 34 1.61 0.62 7.63
C ILE A 34 0.92 1.48 6.57
N LEU A 35 0.28 0.85 5.59
CA LEU A 35 -0.41 1.56 4.51
C LEU A 35 -1.57 2.41 5.04
N GLU A 36 -2.33 1.85 5.98
CA GLU A 36 -3.42 2.55 6.68
C GLU A 36 -2.93 3.78 7.43
N SER A 37 -1.83 3.65 8.19
CA SER A 37 -1.24 4.80 8.87
C SER A 37 -0.78 5.89 7.88
N GLN A 38 -0.19 5.50 6.74
CA GLN A 38 0.26 6.45 5.72
C GLN A 38 -0.91 7.19 5.05
N VAL A 39 -1.96 6.46 4.65
CA VAL A 39 -3.15 7.08 4.04
C VAL A 39 -3.84 8.02 5.01
N ASN A 40 -4.00 7.62 6.28
CA ASN A 40 -4.62 8.48 7.29
C ASN A 40 -3.80 9.75 7.54
N LEU A 41 -2.46 9.63 7.58
CA LEU A 41 -1.57 10.79 7.70
C LEU A 41 -1.72 11.74 6.51
N PHE A 42 -1.74 11.22 5.28
CA PHE A 42 -1.93 12.05 4.09
C PHE A 42 -3.30 12.72 4.03
N ARG A 43 -4.34 12.08 4.57
CA ARG A 43 -5.67 12.71 4.75
C ARG A 43 -5.60 13.87 5.75
N GLU A 44 -4.92 13.69 6.87
CA GLU A 44 -4.77 14.74 7.90
C GLU A 44 -4.01 15.96 7.38
N TYR A 45 -3.01 15.76 6.52
CA TYR A 45 -2.24 16.84 5.90
C TYR A 45 -2.80 17.33 4.55
N GLU A 46 -4.05 16.99 4.22
CA GLU A 46 -4.77 17.49 3.04
C GLU A 46 -4.00 17.26 1.71
N ILE A 47 -3.47 16.05 1.52
CA ILE A 47 -2.90 15.63 0.23
C ILE A 47 -4.01 15.44 -0.81
N ASP A 48 -3.88 16.10 -1.97
CA ASP A 48 -4.89 16.08 -3.03
C ASP A 48 -5.08 14.70 -3.68
N GLU A 49 -3.99 13.91 -3.79
CA GLU A 49 -4.02 12.60 -4.44
C GLU A 49 -2.88 11.70 -3.94
N ILE A 50 -3.19 10.41 -3.73
CA ILE A 50 -2.24 9.37 -3.40
C ILE A 50 -2.08 8.41 -4.57
N VAL A 51 -0.85 8.20 -5.03
CA VAL A 51 -0.49 7.19 -6.02
C VAL A 51 0.16 6.01 -5.31
N ILE A 52 -0.43 4.82 -5.43
CA ILE A 52 0.12 3.60 -4.85
C ILE A 52 0.65 2.71 -5.97
N VAL A 53 1.97 2.46 -5.95
CA VAL A 53 2.60 1.55 -6.90
C VAL A 53 2.48 0.12 -6.39
N THR A 54 1.64 -0.69 -7.03
CA THR A 54 1.33 -2.07 -6.64
C THR A 54 2.19 -3.09 -7.40
N GLY A 55 2.19 -4.33 -6.92
CA GLY A 55 2.96 -5.42 -7.50
C GLY A 55 2.52 -6.74 -6.91
N PHE A 56 3.29 -7.28 -5.95
CA PHE A 56 2.92 -8.49 -5.23
C PHE A 56 1.55 -8.34 -4.53
N LEU A 57 0.64 -9.30 -4.78
CA LEU A 57 -0.71 -9.33 -4.22
C LEU A 57 -1.49 -8.01 -4.41
N ALA A 58 -1.35 -7.37 -5.57
CA ALA A 58 -1.97 -6.08 -5.90
C ALA A 58 -3.48 -6.01 -5.59
N HIS A 59 -4.23 -7.09 -5.84
CA HIS A 59 -5.66 -7.17 -5.54
C HIS A 59 -6.01 -6.86 -4.07
N GLN A 60 -5.16 -7.23 -3.10
CA GLN A 60 -5.42 -6.91 -1.68
C GLN A 60 -5.23 -5.41 -1.40
N ILE A 61 -4.31 -4.77 -2.12
CA ILE A 61 -4.08 -3.33 -2.02
C ILE A 61 -5.24 -2.58 -2.67
N GLU A 62 -5.72 -3.04 -3.83
CA GLU A 62 -6.91 -2.49 -4.51
C GLU A 62 -8.15 -2.57 -3.61
N GLN A 63 -8.41 -3.73 -3.00
CA GLN A 63 -9.49 -3.90 -2.01
C GLN A 63 -9.33 -2.98 -0.79
N PHE A 64 -8.10 -2.77 -0.31
CA PHE A 64 -7.84 -1.83 0.77
C PHE A 64 -8.17 -0.38 0.37
N VAL A 65 -7.84 0.01 -0.86
CA VAL A 65 -8.09 1.36 -1.38
C VAL A 65 -9.58 1.66 -1.52
N GLU A 66 -10.42 0.66 -1.84
CA GLU A 66 -11.88 0.80 -1.91
C GLU A 66 -12.52 1.29 -0.59
N LEU A 67 -11.81 1.15 0.54
CA LEU A 67 -12.25 1.63 1.85
C LEU A 67 -12.16 3.16 2.00
N TYR A 68 -11.51 3.86 1.06
CA TYR A 68 -11.23 5.29 1.11
C TYR A 68 -11.86 6.00 -0.09
N SER A 69 -13.07 6.53 0.09
CA SER A 69 -13.81 7.27 -0.95
C SER A 69 -13.65 8.78 -0.86
N ASP A 70 -13.10 9.29 0.25
CA ASP A 70 -13.02 10.72 0.56
C ASP A 70 -11.69 11.37 0.14
N ILE A 71 -10.71 10.56 -0.30
CA ILE A 71 -9.44 11.01 -0.86
C ILE A 71 -9.18 10.31 -2.20
N PRO A 72 -8.76 11.00 -3.26
CA PRO A 72 -8.38 10.37 -4.52
C PRO A 72 -7.16 9.46 -4.33
N ILE A 73 -7.36 8.16 -4.58
CA ILE A 73 -6.27 7.18 -4.59
C ILE A 73 -6.27 6.45 -5.92
N ILE A 74 -5.12 6.43 -6.59
CA ILE A 74 -4.90 5.67 -7.82
C ILE A 74 -3.88 4.57 -7.60
N THR A 75 -4.13 3.39 -8.16
CA THR A 75 -3.17 2.29 -8.18
C THR A 75 -2.47 2.22 -9.53
N VAL A 76 -1.15 2.02 -9.50
CA VAL A 76 -0.33 1.81 -10.70
C VAL A 76 0.42 0.50 -10.53
N HIS A 77 0.11 -0.49 -11.36
CA HIS A 77 0.77 -1.80 -11.27
C HIS A 77 2.17 -1.76 -11.89
N ASN A 78 3.18 -2.19 -11.13
CA ASN A 78 4.53 -2.43 -11.64
C ASN A 78 4.65 -3.90 -12.10
N PRO A 79 4.66 -4.19 -13.41
CA PRO A 79 4.79 -5.56 -13.91
C PRO A 79 6.18 -6.17 -13.65
N PHE A 80 7.18 -5.34 -13.31
CA PHE A 80 8.55 -5.75 -13.05
C PHE A 80 8.85 -5.96 -11.56
N TYR A 81 7.84 -6.01 -10.69
CA TYR A 81 8.00 -6.11 -9.22
C TYR A 81 8.84 -7.32 -8.75
N LEU A 82 9.02 -8.34 -9.60
CA LEU A 82 9.85 -9.51 -9.33
C LEU A 82 11.35 -9.27 -9.52
N ILE A 83 11.72 -8.28 -10.34
CA ILE A 83 13.10 -8.02 -10.77
C ILE A 83 13.56 -6.59 -10.45
N SER A 84 12.67 -5.71 -9.98
CA SER A 84 13.00 -4.39 -9.45
C SER A 84 13.36 -4.47 -7.96
N ASN A 85 14.42 -3.78 -7.56
CA ASN A 85 14.89 -3.70 -6.17
C ASN A 85 14.03 -2.76 -5.30
#